data_AF-A0A4Q3WRV5-F1
#
_entry.id   AF-A0A4Q3WRV5-F1
#
_cell.length_a   1.000
_cell.length_b   1.000
_cell.length_c   1.000
_cell.angle_alpha   90.00
_cell.angle_beta   90.00
_cell.angle_gamma   90.00
#
_symmetry.space_group_name_H-M   'P 1'
#
loop_
_entity.id
_entity.type
_entity.pdbx_description
1 polymer ?
#
loop_
_entity_poly.entity_id
_entity_poly.type
_entity_poly.pdbx_seq_one_letter_code
_entity_poly.pdbx_strand_id
1 'polypeptide(L)'
;MKKSNKFSPEVRERAVRMVHDHRVEYPSLWAAVESIAPKIGCVPQTLLDWVKRAEVDSGMREGVTTSEAQRVKDLERENKELRRANEILKLASAFFAPGGARPPTEVMMQFVDAHRAAYGVEPICKVLQISPSRYRHYAAVRREPHKRCARAQRDDVLGPEIERVWRANLQVYGADKVWRQLAREGIRIARCTVERLMRRLGLRGVRRGKVIRTTISDGKASSPTDKVNRLFRAERPNQLWVSDFTYVSTWQGWLYVAFVVDVFARRIVGWKVSRTMTTDFVLDALEQALWARQPQNDSSLIHHSDRGSQYLSIRYSERLAEAGVEPSVGSKGDSYDNALAETINGLYKAELIHRRASWKTREAVEIATLEWVAWFNNHRLLAPIGYIPPAEAEANYYRQLAESAMSV
;
A
#
# COMPACT_ATOMS: atom_id res chain seq x y z
N MET A 1 28.25 -39.66 -30.32
CA MET A 1 29.56 -40.11 -30.81
C MET A 1 29.83 -39.45 -32.16
N LYS A 2 30.76 -38.49 -32.24
CA LYS A 2 31.21 -37.94 -33.54
C LYS A 2 31.98 -39.06 -34.25
N LYS A 3 31.50 -39.52 -35.42
CA LYS A 3 32.26 -40.47 -36.26
C LYS A 3 33.61 -39.82 -36.56
N SER A 4 34.70 -40.41 -36.07
CA SER A 4 36.04 -39.94 -36.42
C SER A 4 36.22 -40.16 -37.92
N ASN A 5 36.54 -39.10 -38.66
CA ASN A 5 36.78 -39.20 -40.09
C ASN A 5 38.15 -39.86 -40.26
N LYS A 6 38.20 -41.09 -40.77
CA LYS A 6 39.43 -41.90 -40.89
C LYS A 6 40.50 -41.29 -41.83
N PHE A 7 40.15 -40.27 -42.60
CA PHE A 7 41.02 -39.59 -43.56
C PHE A 7 40.90 -38.08 -43.40
N SER A 8 42.05 -37.39 -43.34
CA SER A 8 42.14 -35.93 -43.23
C SER A 8 41.73 -35.23 -44.53
N PRO A 9 41.34 -33.95 -44.51
CA PRO A 9 41.01 -33.18 -45.72
C PRO A 9 42.15 -33.17 -46.75
N GLU A 10 43.39 -33.06 -46.30
CA GLU A 10 44.59 -33.00 -47.16
C GLU A 10 44.82 -34.32 -47.90
N VAL A 11 44.57 -35.46 -47.22
CA VAL A 11 44.65 -36.80 -47.83
C VAL A 11 43.58 -36.97 -48.90
N ARG A 12 42.37 -36.44 -48.70
CA ARG A 12 41.29 -36.48 -49.69
C ARG A 12 41.62 -35.65 -50.92
N GLU A 13 42.11 -34.43 -50.71
CA GLU A 13 42.48 -33.53 -51.81
C GLU A 13 43.62 -34.11 -52.66
N ARG A 14 44.64 -34.68 -52.01
CA ARG A 14 45.74 -35.36 -52.70
C ARG A 14 45.27 -36.58 -53.49
N ALA A 15 44.36 -37.37 -52.93
CA ALA A 15 43.81 -38.55 -53.60
C ALA A 15 42.97 -38.17 -54.84
N VAL A 16 42.15 -37.13 -54.73
CA VAL A 16 41.38 -36.58 -55.86
C VAL A 16 42.29 -36.04 -56.95
N ARG A 17 43.33 -35.27 -56.58
CA ARG A 17 44.33 -34.75 -57.53
C ARG A 17 45.04 -35.88 -58.27
N MET A 18 45.46 -36.93 -57.57
CA MET A 18 46.11 -38.10 -58.16
C MET A 18 45.22 -38.80 -59.20
N VAL A 19 43.90 -38.87 -58.97
CA VAL A 19 42.94 -39.42 -59.93
C VAL A 19 42.78 -38.52 -61.16
N HIS A 20 42.75 -37.20 -60.99
CA HIS A 20 42.67 -36.26 -62.11
C HIS A 20 43.96 -36.26 -62.96
N ASP A 21 45.12 -36.25 -62.32
CA ASP A 21 46.43 -36.21 -63.01
C ASP A 21 46.67 -37.45 -63.88
N HIS A 22 46.31 -38.64 -63.39
CA HIS A 22 46.52 -39.90 -64.12
C HIS A 22 45.29 -40.32 -64.94
N ARG A 23 44.26 -39.47 -65.07
CA ARG A 23 43.00 -39.87 -65.70
C ARG A 23 43.15 -40.31 -67.16
N VAL A 24 44.08 -39.69 -67.89
CA VAL A 24 44.32 -39.94 -69.32
C VAL A 24 44.99 -41.30 -69.56
N GLU A 25 45.60 -41.89 -68.52
CA GLU A 25 46.30 -43.19 -68.59
C GLU A 25 45.34 -44.39 -68.47
N TYR A 26 44.06 -44.16 -68.17
CA TYR A 26 43.07 -45.22 -67.96
C TYR A 26 41.86 -45.07 -68.88
N PRO A 27 41.24 -46.19 -69.30
CA PRO A 27 40.09 -46.16 -70.23
C PRO A 27 38.81 -45.56 -69.63
N SER A 28 38.70 -45.45 -68.31
CA SER A 28 37.52 -44.87 -67.64
C SER A 28 37.85 -44.27 -66.28
N LEU A 29 36.94 -43.43 -65.74
CA LEU A 29 37.07 -42.87 -64.38
C LEU A 29 37.19 -43.97 -63.33
N TRP A 30 36.37 -45.01 -63.52
CA TRP A 30 36.29 -46.13 -62.60
C TRP A 30 37.59 -46.94 -62.60
N ALA A 31 38.18 -47.19 -63.79
CA ALA A 31 39.47 -47.87 -63.90
C ALA A 31 40.62 -47.09 -63.22
N ALA A 32 40.64 -45.75 -63.35
CA ALA A 32 41.58 -44.90 -62.63
C ALA A 32 41.38 -44.98 -61.10
N VAL A 33 40.12 -44.94 -60.65
CA VAL A 33 39.76 -45.00 -59.22
C VAL A 33 40.07 -46.37 -58.60
N GLU A 34 39.79 -47.48 -59.29
CA GLU A 34 40.12 -48.84 -58.81
C GLU A 34 41.62 -49.06 -58.66
N SER A 35 42.43 -48.48 -59.55
CA SER A 35 43.90 -48.53 -59.48
C SER A 35 44.49 -47.67 -58.36
N ILE A 36 43.88 -46.50 -58.08
CA ILE A 36 44.43 -45.50 -57.15
C ILE A 36 43.92 -45.70 -55.72
N ALA A 37 42.68 -46.17 -55.51
CA ALA A 37 42.10 -46.32 -54.18
C ALA A 37 42.91 -47.23 -53.22
N PRO A 38 43.46 -48.39 -53.65
CA PRO A 38 44.34 -49.21 -52.81
C PRO A 38 45.61 -48.47 -52.36
N LYS A 39 46.16 -47.58 -53.20
CA LYS A 39 47.39 -46.81 -52.90
C LYS A 39 47.16 -45.75 -51.81
N ILE A 40 45.92 -45.27 -51.67
CA ILE A 40 45.50 -44.30 -50.64
C ILE A 40 44.98 -45.02 -49.37
N GLY A 41 44.67 -46.32 -49.46
CA GLY A 41 44.13 -47.12 -48.35
C GLY A 41 42.63 -46.92 -48.12
N CYS A 42 41.88 -46.52 -49.15
CA CYS A 42 40.42 -46.38 -49.11
C CYS A 42 39.73 -47.34 -50.10
N VAL A 43 38.42 -47.54 -49.91
CA VAL A 43 37.60 -48.36 -50.82
C VAL A 43 37.40 -47.59 -52.13
N PRO A 44 37.46 -48.22 -53.32
CA PRO A 44 37.25 -47.55 -54.61
C PRO A 44 35.99 -46.67 -54.66
N GLN A 45 34.89 -47.13 -54.08
CA GLN A 45 33.65 -46.36 -53.97
C GLN A 45 33.82 -45.05 -53.20
N THR A 46 34.60 -45.05 -52.11
CA THR A 46 34.87 -43.85 -51.30
C THR A 46 35.70 -42.83 -52.06
N LEU A 47 36.70 -43.28 -52.83
CA LEU A 47 37.49 -42.40 -53.69
C LEU A 47 36.65 -41.84 -54.84
N LEU A 48 35.79 -42.67 -55.44
CA LEU A 48 34.85 -42.23 -56.47
C LEU A 48 33.94 -41.12 -55.94
N ASP A 49 33.39 -41.26 -54.73
CA ASP A 49 32.52 -40.25 -54.12
C ASP A 49 33.26 -38.94 -53.81
N TRP A 50 34.55 -39.00 -53.46
CA TRP A 50 35.38 -37.79 -53.30
C TRP A 50 35.65 -37.08 -54.62
N VAL A 51 35.97 -37.83 -55.68
CA VAL A 51 36.20 -37.27 -57.02
C VAL A 51 34.92 -36.66 -57.57
N LYS A 52 33.78 -37.35 -57.45
CA LYS A 52 32.47 -36.81 -57.84
C LYS A 52 32.12 -35.54 -57.07
N ARG A 53 32.42 -35.48 -55.76
CA ARG A 53 32.19 -34.28 -54.96
C ARG A 53 33.10 -33.13 -55.38
N ALA A 54 34.37 -33.40 -55.70
CA ALA A 54 35.30 -32.40 -56.21
C ALA A 54 34.91 -31.89 -57.60
N GLU A 55 34.41 -32.76 -58.49
CA GLU A 55 33.86 -32.38 -59.80
C GLU A 55 32.61 -31.48 -59.65
N VAL A 56 31.78 -31.71 -58.63
CA VAL A 56 30.64 -30.82 -58.30
C VAL A 56 31.16 -29.49 -57.73
N ASP A 57 32.11 -29.53 -56.81
CA ASP A 57 32.68 -28.34 -56.17
C ASP A 57 33.48 -27.46 -57.16
N SER A 58 34.02 -28.04 -58.23
CA SER A 58 34.71 -27.32 -59.32
C SER A 58 33.80 -26.88 -60.47
N GLY A 59 32.51 -27.23 -60.43
CA GLY A 59 31.53 -26.90 -61.47
C GLY A 59 31.62 -27.76 -62.74
N MET A 60 32.44 -28.83 -62.73
CA MET A 60 32.53 -29.80 -63.84
C MET A 60 31.31 -30.74 -63.90
N ARG A 61 30.54 -30.82 -62.81
CA ARG A 61 29.35 -31.67 -62.69
C ARG A 61 28.22 -30.90 -62.02
N GLU A 62 27.00 -31.05 -62.52
CA GLU A 62 25.81 -30.47 -61.88
C GLU A 62 25.59 -31.05 -60.47
N GLY A 63 25.44 -30.17 -59.48
CA GLY A 63 25.17 -30.53 -58.10
C GLY A 63 25.35 -29.34 -57.15
N VAL A 64 24.86 -29.47 -55.91
CA VAL A 64 25.08 -28.46 -54.87
C VAL A 64 26.49 -28.63 -54.32
N THR A 65 27.29 -27.57 -54.40
CA THR A 65 28.65 -27.56 -53.88
C THR A 65 28.66 -27.73 -52.36
N THR A 66 29.76 -28.23 -51.81
CA THR A 66 29.98 -28.39 -50.37
C THR A 66 29.87 -27.04 -49.64
N SER A 67 30.34 -25.96 -50.27
CA SER A 67 30.24 -24.60 -49.75
C SER A 67 28.79 -24.09 -49.73
N GLU A 68 28.01 -24.34 -50.78
CA GLU A 68 26.59 -24.01 -50.83
C GLU A 68 25.78 -24.82 -49.81
N ALA A 69 26.03 -26.12 -49.67
CA ALA A 69 25.36 -26.96 -48.68
C ALA A 69 25.65 -26.49 -47.24
N GLN A 70 26.89 -26.10 -46.95
CA GLN A 70 27.26 -25.54 -45.65
C GLN A 70 26.61 -24.17 -45.42
N ARG A 71 26.57 -23.31 -46.45
CA ARG A 71 25.89 -22.01 -46.40
C ARG A 71 24.39 -22.17 -46.14
N VAL A 72 23.71 -23.09 -46.83
CA VAL A 72 22.28 -23.37 -46.62
C VAL A 72 22.05 -23.80 -45.18
N LYS A 73 22.88 -24.68 -44.64
CA LYS A 73 22.77 -25.13 -43.25
C LYS A 73 22.98 -23.99 -42.23
N ASP A 74 23.93 -23.12 -42.47
CA ASP A 74 24.19 -21.97 -41.60
C ASP A 74 23.04 -20.95 -41.68
N LEU A 75 22.51 -20.70 -42.88
CA LEU A 75 21.32 -19.86 -43.09
C LEU A 75 20.07 -20.46 -42.45
N GLU A 76 19.84 -21.77 -42.55
CA GLU A 76 18.71 -22.44 -41.89
C GLU A 76 18.79 -22.29 -40.37
N ARG A 77 19.99 -22.44 -39.80
CA ARG A 77 20.23 -22.21 -38.37
C ARG A 77 19.93 -20.77 -37.99
N GLU A 78 20.48 -19.81 -38.73
CA GLU A 78 20.23 -18.38 -38.51
C GLU A 78 18.75 -18.05 -38.63
N ASN A 79 18.06 -18.55 -39.66
CA ASN A 79 16.64 -18.33 -39.87
C ASN A 79 15.81 -18.88 -38.69
N LYS A 80 16.17 -20.04 -38.15
CA LYS A 80 15.54 -20.60 -36.96
C LYS A 80 15.75 -19.72 -35.72
N GLU A 81 16.97 -19.21 -35.52
CA GLU A 81 17.29 -18.30 -34.42
C GLU A 81 16.55 -16.96 -34.55
N LEU A 82 16.49 -16.39 -35.76
CA LEU A 82 15.77 -15.15 -36.07
C LEU A 82 14.25 -15.32 -35.91
N ARG A 83 13.67 -16.43 -36.39
CA ARG A 83 12.25 -16.74 -36.16
C ARG A 83 11.93 -16.83 -34.67
N ARG A 84 12.78 -17.51 -33.90
CA ARG A 84 12.64 -17.59 -32.44
C ARG A 84 12.70 -16.20 -31.79
N ALA A 85 13.66 -15.36 -32.20
CA ALA A 85 13.80 -14.00 -31.68
C ALA A 85 12.58 -13.12 -32.01
N ASN A 86 12.06 -13.22 -33.23
CA ASN A 86 10.86 -12.49 -33.65
C ASN A 86 9.63 -12.90 -32.84
N GLU A 87 9.44 -14.19 -32.57
CA GLU A 87 8.33 -14.64 -31.73
C GLU A 87 8.44 -14.12 -30.30
N ILE A 88 9.65 -14.12 -29.71
CA ILE A 88 9.90 -13.51 -28.40
C ILE A 88 9.54 -12.03 -28.41
N LEU A 89 9.93 -11.27 -29.45
CA LEU A 89 9.62 -9.85 -29.57
C LEU A 89 8.11 -9.59 -29.72
N LYS A 90 7.39 -10.41 -30.50
CA LYS A 90 5.93 -10.30 -30.63
C LYS A 90 5.24 -10.51 -29.29
N LEU A 91 5.60 -11.57 -28.57
CA LEU A 91 5.05 -11.86 -27.24
C LEU A 91 5.40 -10.76 -26.23
N ALA A 92 6.64 -10.27 -26.26
CA ALA A 92 7.09 -9.18 -25.40
C ALA A 92 6.33 -7.88 -25.70
N SER A 93 6.12 -7.54 -26.97
CA SER A 93 5.35 -6.36 -27.38
C SER A 93 3.94 -6.40 -26.83
N ALA A 94 3.24 -7.53 -26.98
CA ALA A 94 1.91 -7.73 -26.41
C ALA A 94 1.91 -7.66 -24.88
N PHE A 95 2.90 -8.27 -24.23
CA PHE A 95 2.99 -8.32 -22.76
C PHE A 95 3.33 -6.96 -22.14
N PHE A 96 4.17 -6.15 -22.79
CA PHE A 96 4.61 -4.85 -22.28
C PHE A 96 3.75 -3.67 -22.76
N ALA A 97 2.80 -3.87 -23.68
CA ALA A 97 1.95 -2.82 -24.23
C ALA A 97 1.31 -1.87 -23.18
N PRO A 98 0.87 -2.33 -21.98
CA PRO A 98 0.29 -1.44 -20.97
C PRO A 98 1.31 -0.54 -20.25
N GLY A 99 2.61 -0.82 -20.35
CA GLY A 99 3.66 -0.28 -19.46
C GLY A 99 4.49 0.90 -19.99
N GLY A 100 4.20 1.40 -21.20
CA GLY A 100 4.93 2.51 -21.82
C GLY A 100 6.32 2.12 -22.39
N ALA A 101 7.14 3.12 -22.72
CA ALA A 101 8.38 2.96 -23.51
C ALA A 101 9.50 2.15 -22.83
N ARG A 102 9.45 1.95 -21.51
CA ARG A 102 10.43 1.13 -20.78
C ARG A 102 9.76 0.33 -19.67
N PRO A 103 9.56 -0.99 -19.84
CA PRO A 103 8.92 -1.81 -18.83
C PRO A 103 9.77 -1.85 -17.54
N PRO A 104 9.15 -1.82 -16.35
CA PRO A 104 9.85 -2.00 -15.08
C PRO A 104 10.62 -3.33 -15.04
N THR A 105 11.72 -3.37 -14.28
CA THR A 105 12.57 -4.57 -14.20
C THR A 105 11.79 -5.79 -13.71
N GLU A 106 10.88 -5.62 -12.76
CA GLU A 106 10.03 -6.72 -12.26
C GLU A 106 9.15 -7.32 -13.35
N VAL A 107 8.56 -6.49 -14.22
CA VAL A 107 7.70 -6.93 -15.33
C VAL A 107 8.52 -7.69 -16.38
N MET A 108 9.74 -7.23 -16.67
CA MET A 108 10.66 -7.94 -17.54
C MET A 108 11.04 -9.32 -16.98
N MET A 109 11.31 -9.42 -15.67
CA MET A 109 11.64 -10.70 -15.04
C MET A 109 10.43 -11.66 -15.02
N GLN A 110 9.21 -11.14 -14.83
CA GLN A 110 7.97 -11.92 -14.95
C GLN A 110 7.78 -12.49 -16.36
N PHE A 111 8.08 -11.71 -17.40
CA PHE A 111 8.04 -12.20 -18.77
C PHE A 111 9.02 -13.36 -19.01
N VAL A 112 10.26 -13.23 -18.52
CA VAL A 112 11.25 -14.32 -18.58
C VAL A 112 10.72 -15.55 -17.86
N ASP A 113 10.12 -15.39 -16.68
CA ASP A 113 9.55 -16.50 -15.91
C ASP A 113 8.41 -17.23 -16.64
N ALA A 114 7.52 -16.48 -17.31
CA ALA A 114 6.41 -17.06 -18.05
C ALA A 114 6.87 -17.86 -19.28
N HIS A 115 7.97 -17.44 -19.92
CA HIS A 115 8.38 -17.96 -21.22
C HIS A 115 9.66 -18.81 -21.20
N ARG A 116 10.35 -18.92 -20.05
CA ARG A 116 11.61 -19.68 -19.93
C ARG A 116 11.50 -21.15 -20.33
N ALA A 117 10.33 -21.78 -20.13
CA ALA A 117 10.11 -23.19 -20.46
C ALA A 117 10.08 -23.41 -21.99
N ALA A 118 9.52 -22.47 -22.75
CA ALA A 118 9.40 -22.56 -24.20
C ALA A 118 10.65 -22.06 -24.94
N TYR A 119 11.24 -20.95 -24.47
CA TYR A 119 12.32 -20.27 -25.21
C TYR A 119 13.68 -20.26 -24.50
N GLY A 120 13.78 -20.78 -23.28
CA GLY A 120 14.99 -20.70 -22.47
C GLY A 120 15.30 -19.28 -22.00
N VAL A 121 16.09 -19.16 -20.92
CA VAL A 121 16.41 -17.85 -20.31
C VAL A 121 17.35 -17.03 -21.20
N GLU A 122 18.43 -17.64 -21.69
CA GLU A 122 19.47 -16.92 -22.46
C GLU A 122 18.95 -16.31 -23.77
N PRO A 123 18.14 -17.00 -24.59
CA PRO A 123 17.57 -16.41 -25.79
C PRO A 123 16.65 -15.22 -25.50
N ILE A 124 15.78 -15.33 -24.47
CA ILE A 124 14.90 -14.23 -24.06
C ILE A 124 15.74 -13.04 -23.57
N CYS A 125 16.71 -13.29 -22.70
CA CYS A 125 17.61 -12.27 -22.18
C CYS A 125 18.39 -11.55 -23.30
N LYS A 126 18.89 -12.29 -24.30
CA LYS A 126 19.59 -11.73 -25.45
C LYS A 126 18.69 -10.80 -26.27
N VAL A 127 17.46 -11.25 -26.57
CA VAL A 127 16.50 -10.48 -27.37
C VAL A 127 16.04 -9.22 -26.64
N LEU A 128 15.76 -9.31 -25.34
CA LEU A 128 15.32 -8.17 -24.52
C LEU A 128 16.48 -7.33 -23.96
N GLN A 129 17.73 -7.64 -24.31
CA GLN A 129 18.94 -6.98 -23.81
C GLN A 129 19.04 -6.94 -22.28
N ILE A 130 18.61 -8.03 -21.62
CA ILE A 130 18.70 -8.24 -20.17
C ILE A 130 19.90 -9.13 -19.88
N SER A 131 20.71 -8.81 -18.87
CA SER A 131 21.77 -9.72 -18.43
C SER A 131 21.20 -11.00 -17.80
N PRO A 132 21.64 -12.21 -18.24
CA PRO A 132 21.23 -13.47 -17.60
C PRO A 132 21.55 -13.53 -16.11
N SER A 133 22.64 -12.90 -15.65
CA SER A 133 23.00 -12.87 -14.22
C SER A 133 21.97 -12.10 -13.39
N ARG A 134 21.36 -11.05 -13.97
CA ARG A 134 20.27 -10.29 -13.32
C ARG A 134 19.03 -11.16 -13.11
N TYR A 135 18.64 -11.96 -14.11
CA TYR A 135 17.54 -12.92 -13.95
C TYR A 135 17.87 -13.99 -12.90
N ARG A 136 19.08 -14.55 -12.92
CA ARG A 136 19.50 -15.54 -11.91
C ARG A 136 19.47 -14.97 -10.49
N HIS A 137 19.91 -13.72 -10.31
CA HIS A 137 19.81 -13.02 -9.03
C HIS A 137 18.35 -12.83 -8.59
N TYR A 138 17.48 -12.35 -9.48
CA TYR A 138 16.04 -12.24 -9.23
C TYR A 138 15.42 -13.58 -8.81
N ALA A 139 15.70 -14.66 -9.54
CA ALA A 139 15.21 -15.99 -9.24
C ALA A 139 15.76 -16.55 -7.92
N ALA A 140 17.01 -16.23 -7.56
CA ALA A 140 17.58 -16.58 -6.25
C ALA A 140 16.88 -15.82 -5.12
N VAL A 141 16.71 -14.50 -5.26
CA VAL A 141 16.04 -13.65 -4.26
C VAL A 141 14.58 -14.05 -4.03
N ARG A 142 13.87 -14.53 -5.06
CA ARG A 142 12.50 -15.06 -4.92
C ARG A 142 12.45 -16.40 -4.17
N ARG A 143 13.41 -17.30 -4.41
CA ARG A 143 13.50 -18.59 -3.70
C ARG A 143 13.95 -18.42 -2.26
N GLU A 144 14.83 -17.45 -2.03
CA GLU A 144 15.51 -17.24 -0.76
C GLU A 144 15.31 -15.79 -0.30
N PRO A 145 14.19 -15.50 0.39
CA PRO A 145 13.86 -14.17 0.90
C PRO A 145 14.97 -13.45 1.67
N HIS A 146 15.81 -14.19 2.39
CA HIS A 146 16.94 -13.65 3.17
C HIS A 146 18.07 -13.07 2.29
N LYS A 147 18.06 -13.31 0.97
CA LYS A 147 18.98 -12.68 0.02
C LYS A 147 18.51 -11.30 -0.45
N ARG A 148 17.29 -10.88 -0.09
CA ARG A 148 16.81 -9.51 -0.33
C ARG A 148 17.68 -8.50 0.41
N CYS A 149 17.73 -7.27 -0.08
CA CYS A 149 18.46 -6.21 0.63
C CYS A 149 17.91 -6.00 2.05
N ALA A 150 18.76 -5.57 2.98
CA ALA A 150 18.40 -5.38 4.38
C ALA A 150 17.16 -4.49 4.57
N ARG A 151 16.97 -3.49 3.70
CA ARG A 151 15.78 -2.63 3.69
C ARG A 151 14.49 -3.42 3.45
N ALA A 152 14.48 -4.31 2.45
CA ALA A 152 13.30 -5.10 2.12
C ALA A 152 12.97 -6.10 3.24
N GLN A 153 13.99 -6.69 3.86
CA GLN A 153 13.80 -7.55 5.03
C GLN A 153 13.20 -6.77 6.22
N ARG A 154 13.72 -5.57 6.49
CA ARG A 154 13.18 -4.69 7.53
C ARG A 154 11.74 -4.29 7.25
N ASP A 155 11.42 -4.00 5.99
CA ASP A 155 10.06 -3.65 5.57
C ASP A 155 9.07 -4.80 5.77
N ASP A 156 9.50 -6.06 5.66
CA ASP A 156 8.67 -7.24 5.90
C ASP A 156 8.33 -7.39 7.39
N VAL A 157 9.21 -6.93 8.29
CA VAL A 157 8.95 -6.89 9.74
C VAL A 157 8.08 -5.68 10.12
N LEU A 158 8.35 -4.50 9.53
CA LEU A 158 7.64 -3.27 9.87
C LEU A 158 6.23 -3.18 9.29
N GLY A 159 5.98 -3.80 8.14
CA GLY A 159 4.66 -3.81 7.49
C GLY A 159 3.55 -4.32 8.41
N PRO A 160 3.68 -5.54 8.98
CA PRO A 160 2.72 -6.09 9.93
C PRO A 160 2.52 -5.22 11.18
N GLU A 161 3.57 -4.62 11.74
CA GLU A 161 3.46 -3.73 12.91
C GLU A 161 2.67 -2.45 12.59
N ILE A 162 2.93 -1.84 11.43
CA ILE A 162 2.17 -0.68 10.94
C ILE A 162 0.69 -1.06 10.78
N GLU A 163 0.41 -2.22 10.19
CA GLU A 163 -0.96 -2.70 10.01
C GLU A 163 -1.65 -3.02 11.35
N ARG A 164 -0.94 -3.64 12.31
CA ARG A 164 -1.44 -3.91 13.66
C ARG A 164 -1.85 -2.62 14.35
N VAL A 165 -0.97 -1.61 14.37
CA VAL A 165 -1.26 -0.31 14.97
C VAL A 165 -2.44 0.36 14.29
N TRP A 166 -2.51 0.32 12.95
CA TRP A 166 -3.62 0.90 12.21
C TRP A 166 -4.96 0.21 12.54
N ARG A 167 -4.99 -1.13 12.55
CA ARG A 167 -6.19 -1.93 12.90
C ARG A 167 -6.63 -1.70 14.35
N ALA A 168 -5.70 -1.72 15.30
CA ALA A 168 -5.97 -1.48 16.72
C ALA A 168 -6.55 -0.08 16.97
N ASN A 169 -6.19 0.91 16.15
CA ASN A 169 -6.70 2.27 16.24
C ASN A 169 -7.90 2.51 15.31
N LEU A 170 -8.81 1.54 15.25
CA LEU A 170 -10.05 1.58 14.47
C LEU A 170 -9.84 1.90 12.98
N GLN A 171 -8.64 1.71 12.43
CA GLN A 171 -8.27 2.06 11.05
C GLN A 171 -8.43 3.55 10.71
N VAL A 172 -8.41 4.44 11.71
CA VAL A 172 -8.60 5.88 11.52
C VAL A 172 -7.30 6.64 11.35
N TYR A 173 -6.18 6.09 11.83
CA TYR A 173 -4.90 6.79 11.85
C TYR A 173 -4.28 6.90 10.46
N GLY A 174 -3.82 8.10 10.15
CA GLY A 174 -2.88 8.33 9.04
C GLY A 174 -1.44 8.07 9.48
N ALA A 175 -0.50 8.22 8.54
CA ALA A 175 0.91 7.90 8.74
C ALA A 175 1.55 8.61 9.95
N ASP A 176 1.22 9.87 10.21
CA ASP A 176 1.78 10.60 11.35
C ASP A 176 1.37 9.99 12.70
N LYS A 177 0.07 9.66 12.87
CA LYS A 177 -0.42 9.04 14.11
C LYS A 177 0.06 7.61 14.27
N VAL A 178 0.15 6.83 13.19
CA VAL A 178 0.75 5.49 13.23
C VAL A 178 2.22 5.56 13.64
N TRP A 179 2.98 6.49 13.05
CA TRP A 179 4.38 6.72 13.40
C TRP A 179 4.56 7.07 14.88
N ARG A 180 3.72 7.96 15.43
CA ARG A 180 3.76 8.33 16.85
C ARG A 180 3.34 7.20 17.77
N GLN A 181 2.35 6.41 17.38
CA GLN A 181 1.93 5.26 18.17
C GLN A 181 3.03 4.18 18.20
N LEU A 182 3.66 3.88 17.07
CA LEU A 182 4.82 2.98 17.01
C LEU A 182 5.97 3.51 17.88
N ALA A 183 6.22 4.82 17.87
CA ALA A 183 7.21 5.44 18.73
C ALA A 183 6.88 5.29 20.22
N ARG A 184 5.60 5.36 20.61
CA ARG A 184 5.14 5.12 22.00
C ARG A 184 5.32 3.65 22.40
N GLU A 185 5.21 2.73 21.46
CA GLU A 185 5.44 1.29 21.66
C GLU A 185 6.93 0.88 21.53
N GLY A 186 7.85 1.85 21.48
CA GLY A 186 9.30 1.61 21.42
C GLY A 186 9.86 1.32 20.02
N ILE A 187 9.03 1.30 18.98
CA ILE A 187 9.45 1.03 17.61
C ILE A 187 9.88 2.34 16.93
N ARG A 188 11.20 2.60 16.92
CA ARG A 188 11.79 3.79 16.31
C ARG A 188 12.02 3.60 14.81
N ILE A 189 11.20 4.26 13.99
CA ILE A 189 11.34 4.28 12.53
C ILE A 189 11.11 5.69 11.97
N ALA A 190 11.66 5.96 10.79
CA ALA A 190 11.48 7.23 10.11
C ALA A 190 10.04 7.38 9.59
N ARG A 191 9.46 8.59 9.71
CA ARG A 191 8.10 8.88 9.25
C ARG A 191 7.88 8.54 7.76
N CYS A 192 8.84 8.86 6.90
CA CYS A 192 8.78 8.54 5.47
C CYS A 192 8.73 7.04 5.18
N THR A 193 9.24 6.20 6.09
CA THR A 193 9.12 4.74 5.98
C THR A 193 7.69 4.29 6.27
N VAL A 194 7.05 4.85 7.31
CA VAL A 194 5.63 4.59 7.60
C VAL A 194 4.75 5.02 6.44
N GLU A 195 4.93 6.23 5.93
CA GLU A 195 4.16 6.76 4.78
C GLU A 195 4.27 5.86 3.55
N ARG A 196 5.50 5.43 3.21
CA ARG A 196 5.75 4.54 2.07
C ARG A 196 5.14 3.16 2.27
N LEU A 197 5.29 2.57 3.47
CA LEU A 197 4.77 1.24 3.75
C LEU A 197 3.24 1.22 3.83
N MET A 198 2.62 2.24 4.44
CA MET A 198 1.16 2.40 4.41
C MET A 198 0.65 2.52 2.98
N ARG A 199 1.31 3.31 2.12
CA ARG A 199 0.94 3.42 0.70
C ARG A 199 1.04 2.07 -0.01
N ARG A 200 2.13 1.32 0.22
CA ARG A 200 2.35 -0.02 -0.36
C ARG A 200 1.29 -1.03 0.08
N LEU A 201 0.86 -0.96 1.35
CA LEU A 201 -0.17 -1.82 1.93
C LEU A 201 -1.61 -1.33 1.68
N GLY A 202 -1.78 -0.19 1.00
CA GLY A 202 -3.11 0.40 0.78
C GLY A 202 -3.76 1.03 2.02
N LEU A 203 -3.03 1.17 3.12
CA LEU A 203 -3.53 1.71 4.39
C LEU A 203 -3.66 3.22 4.34
N ARG A 204 -4.80 3.75 4.80
CA ARG A 204 -5.10 5.18 4.79
C ARG A 204 -5.81 5.57 6.09
N GLY A 205 -5.50 6.77 6.59
CA GLY A 205 -6.25 7.37 7.68
C GLY A 205 -7.54 8.02 7.18
N VAL A 206 -8.49 8.18 8.08
CA VAL A 206 -9.74 8.90 7.81
C VAL A 206 -9.44 10.39 7.59
N ARG A 207 -10.06 10.98 6.57
CA ARG A 207 -10.05 12.42 6.31
C ARG A 207 -11.48 12.94 6.45
N ARG A 208 -11.65 14.10 7.08
CA ARG A 208 -12.96 14.78 7.08
C ARG A 208 -13.29 15.22 5.65
N GLY A 209 -14.54 15.01 5.25
CA GLY A 209 -15.10 15.58 4.02
C GLY A 209 -15.15 17.11 4.08
N LYS A 210 -15.43 17.73 2.92
CA LYS A 210 -15.56 19.19 2.77
C LYS A 210 -16.71 19.71 3.65
N VAL A 211 -16.46 20.75 4.44
CA VAL A 211 -17.47 21.39 5.31
C VAL A 211 -18.44 22.18 4.42
N ILE A 212 -19.74 21.87 4.50
CA ILE A 212 -20.82 22.68 3.91
C ILE A 212 -21.40 23.52 5.06
N ARG A 213 -21.42 24.85 4.91
CA ARG A 213 -21.92 25.80 5.93
C ARG A 213 -23.36 26.16 5.58
N THR A 214 -24.31 25.95 6.51
CA THR A 214 -25.76 25.96 6.20
C THR A 214 -26.59 27.05 6.88
N THR A 215 -26.01 28.08 7.51
CA THR A 215 -26.82 29.04 8.29
C THR A 215 -26.31 30.48 8.21
N ILE A 216 -27.24 31.43 7.98
CA ILE A 216 -27.09 32.89 7.99
C ILE A 216 -28.00 33.41 9.12
N SER A 217 -27.51 34.33 9.97
CA SER A 217 -28.13 34.71 11.26
C SER A 217 -29.12 35.89 11.19
N ASP A 218 -30.13 35.91 12.08
CA ASP A 218 -31.10 37.00 12.28
C ASP A 218 -31.10 37.57 13.71
N GLY A 219 -31.00 38.91 13.85
CA GLY A 219 -30.46 39.61 15.02
C GLY A 219 -31.42 40.26 16.03
N LYS A 220 -32.53 39.63 16.45
CA LYS A 220 -33.39 40.20 17.52
C LYS A 220 -33.78 39.17 18.59
N ALA A 221 -33.11 39.21 19.76
CA ALA A 221 -33.58 38.74 21.09
C ALA A 221 -32.49 39.02 22.16
N SER A 222 -32.87 39.52 23.34
CA SER A 222 -31.95 39.74 24.47
C SER A 222 -31.42 38.40 24.99
N SER A 223 -30.11 38.35 25.26
CA SER A 223 -29.33 37.11 25.40
C SER A 223 -28.46 37.13 26.66
N PRO A 224 -28.25 35.99 27.35
CA PRO A 224 -27.22 35.85 28.37
C PRO A 224 -25.82 36.09 27.78
N THR A 225 -24.91 36.64 28.57
CA THR A 225 -23.56 37.04 28.16
C THR A 225 -22.69 35.83 27.85
N ASP A 226 -22.15 35.75 26.62
CA ASP A 226 -21.10 34.80 26.25
C ASP A 226 -19.84 35.07 27.10
N LYS A 227 -19.44 34.09 27.91
CA LYS A 227 -18.26 34.18 28.79
C LYS A 227 -17.03 33.50 28.21
N VAL A 228 -17.17 32.71 27.12
CA VAL A 228 -16.07 31.87 26.61
C VAL A 228 -15.17 32.66 25.66
N ASN A 229 -15.64 33.77 25.08
CA ASN A 229 -14.85 34.67 24.21
C ASN A 229 -13.99 33.90 23.18
N ARG A 230 -14.48 32.74 22.72
CA ARG A 230 -13.81 31.82 21.76
C ARG A 230 -12.48 31.23 22.23
N LEU A 231 -12.15 31.32 23.51
CA LEU A 231 -10.98 30.68 24.12
C LEU A 231 -11.37 29.28 24.63
N PHE A 232 -11.37 28.28 23.73
CA PHE A 232 -11.52 26.87 24.11
C PHE A 232 -10.24 26.29 24.72
N ARG A 233 -9.77 26.92 25.79
CA ARG A 233 -8.61 26.51 26.56
C ARG A 233 -9.01 26.50 28.04
N ALA A 234 -8.78 25.37 28.68
CA ALA A 234 -8.87 25.23 30.12
C ALA A 234 -7.46 24.95 30.66
N GLU A 235 -7.17 25.44 31.86
CA GLU A 235 -5.90 25.25 32.56
C GLU A 235 -5.91 24.02 33.45
N ARG A 236 -7.10 23.56 33.84
CA ARG A 236 -7.32 22.39 34.67
C ARG A 236 -8.54 21.57 34.22
N PRO A 237 -8.58 20.26 34.53
CA PRO A 237 -9.78 19.45 34.34
C PRO A 237 -10.98 20.05 35.07
N ASN A 238 -12.18 19.86 34.52
CA ASN A 238 -13.46 20.34 35.03
C ASN A 238 -13.55 21.87 35.24
N GLN A 239 -12.76 22.66 34.51
CA GLN A 239 -12.94 24.13 34.48
C GLN A 239 -13.98 24.56 33.44
N LEU A 240 -13.98 23.90 32.28
CA LEU A 240 -14.90 24.20 31.18
C LEU A 240 -15.33 22.91 30.51
N TRP A 241 -16.63 22.66 30.53
CA TRP A 241 -17.27 21.64 29.71
C TRP A 241 -17.96 22.31 28.53
N VAL A 242 -17.86 21.68 27.36
CA VAL A 242 -18.67 22.06 26.19
C VAL A 242 -19.62 20.92 25.84
N SER A 243 -20.82 21.25 25.40
CA SER A 243 -21.79 20.27 24.95
C SER A 243 -22.40 20.62 23.61
N ASP A 244 -22.60 19.59 22.80
CA ASP A 244 -23.34 19.68 21.55
C ASP A 244 -23.93 18.30 21.21
N PHE A 245 -24.92 18.28 20.32
CA PHE A 245 -25.44 17.04 19.77
C PHE A 245 -25.41 17.04 18.25
N THR A 246 -25.42 15.85 17.67
CA THR A 246 -25.39 15.66 16.23
C THR A 246 -26.37 14.60 15.79
N TYR A 247 -26.80 14.69 14.53
CA TYR A 247 -27.72 13.73 13.91
C TYR A 247 -26.97 12.61 13.20
N VAL A 248 -27.50 11.39 13.32
CA VAL A 248 -26.98 10.17 12.68
C VAL A 248 -28.10 9.53 11.86
N SER A 249 -27.86 9.31 10.58
CA SER A 249 -28.81 8.61 9.70
C SER A 249 -28.70 7.10 9.90
N THR A 250 -29.83 6.44 10.08
CA THR A 250 -29.95 4.97 10.21
C THR A 250 -31.11 4.45 9.37
N TRP A 251 -31.23 3.13 9.23
CA TRP A 251 -32.36 2.51 8.51
C TRP A 251 -33.70 2.68 9.24
N GLN A 252 -33.67 2.97 10.55
CA GLN A 252 -34.85 3.24 11.36
C GLN A 252 -35.20 4.73 11.44
N GLY A 253 -34.52 5.58 10.66
CA GLY A 253 -34.64 7.03 10.70
C GLY A 253 -33.46 7.70 11.39
N TRP A 254 -33.69 8.92 11.87
CA TRP A 254 -32.66 9.75 12.48
C TRP A 254 -32.49 9.44 13.97
N LEU A 255 -31.24 9.35 14.40
CA LEU A 255 -30.86 9.33 15.81
C LEU A 255 -30.11 10.61 16.16
N TYR A 256 -30.14 10.96 17.43
CA TYR A 256 -29.45 12.10 18.01
C TYR A 256 -28.39 11.59 18.97
N VAL A 257 -27.18 12.16 18.88
CA VAL A 257 -26.05 11.79 19.75
C VAL A 257 -25.50 13.04 20.41
N ALA A 258 -25.58 13.12 21.73
CA ALA A 258 -25.08 14.24 22.52
C ALA A 258 -23.73 13.88 23.13
N PHE A 259 -22.85 14.87 23.24
CA PHE A 259 -21.57 14.73 23.93
C PHE A 259 -21.39 15.90 24.90
N VAL A 260 -20.84 15.60 26.07
CA VAL A 260 -20.27 16.57 27.02
C VAL A 260 -18.78 16.33 27.07
N VAL A 261 -17.99 17.37 26.81
CA VAL A 261 -16.55 17.29 26.61
C VAL A 261 -15.85 18.24 27.57
N ASP A 262 -14.92 17.73 28.36
CA ASP A 262 -13.99 18.54 29.13
C ASP A 262 -12.92 19.13 28.21
N VAL A 263 -12.84 20.45 28.16
CA VAL A 263 -11.97 21.19 27.23
C VAL A 263 -10.49 20.98 27.52
N PHE A 264 -10.08 20.74 28.78
CA PHE A 264 -8.67 20.65 29.17
C PHE A 264 -7.93 19.57 28.39
N ALA A 265 -8.37 18.32 28.53
CA ALA A 265 -7.80 17.16 27.85
C ALA A 265 -8.61 16.74 26.60
N ARG A 266 -9.68 17.47 26.28
CA ARG A 266 -10.68 17.10 25.27
C ARG A 266 -11.37 15.77 25.57
N ARG A 267 -11.46 15.39 26.84
CA ARG A 267 -12.02 14.09 27.24
C ARG A 267 -13.54 14.16 27.16
N ILE A 268 -14.16 13.15 26.56
CA ILE A 268 -15.62 13.01 26.56
C ILE A 268 -16.01 12.49 27.94
N VAL A 269 -16.76 13.29 28.68
CA VAL A 269 -17.16 12.99 30.07
C VAL A 269 -18.59 12.49 30.19
N GLY A 270 -19.43 12.77 29.19
CA GLY A 270 -20.79 12.24 29.10
C GLY A 270 -21.24 12.15 27.65
N TRP A 271 -22.13 11.20 27.35
CA TRP A 271 -22.72 11.07 26.02
C TRP A 271 -24.04 10.30 26.07
N LYS A 272 -24.91 10.50 25.06
CA LYS A 272 -26.17 9.75 24.96
C LYS A 272 -26.55 9.55 23.51
N VAL A 273 -27.23 8.45 23.19
CA VAL A 273 -27.92 8.23 21.91
C VAL A 273 -29.42 8.15 22.15
N SER A 274 -30.21 8.92 21.38
CA SER A 274 -31.68 8.95 21.47
C SER A 274 -32.35 8.91 20.09
N ARG A 275 -33.60 8.43 20.06
CA ARG A 275 -34.49 8.52 18.89
C ARG A 275 -35.18 9.88 18.77
N THR A 276 -35.27 10.62 19.88
CA THR A 276 -36.00 11.89 19.98
C THR A 276 -35.11 12.99 20.53
N MET A 277 -35.30 14.20 20.01
CA MET A 277 -34.54 15.39 20.36
C MET A 277 -35.21 16.14 21.53
N THR A 278 -35.30 15.49 22.68
CA THR A 278 -35.91 16.04 23.92
C THR A 278 -34.86 16.65 24.85
N THR A 279 -35.29 17.49 25.79
CA THR A 279 -34.43 17.97 26.88
C THR A 279 -33.84 16.82 27.70
N ASP A 280 -34.66 15.80 28.02
CA ASP A 280 -34.23 14.66 28.84
C ASP A 280 -33.03 13.92 28.22
N PHE A 281 -32.96 13.85 26.88
CA PHE A 281 -31.83 13.25 26.18
C PHE A 281 -30.49 13.97 26.44
N VAL A 282 -30.52 15.30 26.48
CA VAL A 282 -29.33 16.12 26.71
C VAL A 282 -28.98 16.14 28.21
N LEU A 283 -30.02 16.13 29.07
CA LEU A 283 -29.87 15.93 30.51
C LEU A 283 -29.20 14.60 30.83
N ASP A 284 -29.59 13.49 30.20
CA ASP A 284 -28.96 12.19 30.42
C ASP A 284 -27.44 12.21 30.16
N ALA A 285 -26.99 12.95 29.14
CA ALA A 285 -25.56 13.09 28.85
C ALA A 285 -24.85 13.95 29.92
N LEU A 286 -25.53 14.99 30.44
CA LEU A 286 -25.05 15.81 31.53
C LEU A 286 -24.97 15.01 32.84
N GLU A 287 -26.00 14.22 33.17
CA GLU A 287 -26.02 13.35 34.36
C GLU A 287 -24.86 12.37 34.37
N GLN A 288 -24.57 11.75 33.21
CA GLN A 288 -23.39 10.89 33.08
C GLN A 288 -22.09 11.64 33.40
N ALA A 289 -21.95 12.88 32.91
CA ALA A 289 -20.77 13.70 33.19
C ALA A 289 -20.68 14.09 34.67
N LEU A 290 -21.79 14.53 35.27
CA LEU A 290 -21.85 14.88 36.69
C LEU A 290 -21.55 13.69 37.59
N TRP A 291 -22.10 12.52 37.29
CA TRP A 291 -21.85 11.30 38.04
C TRP A 291 -20.40 10.85 37.94
N ALA A 292 -19.83 10.92 36.73
CA ALA A 292 -18.43 10.52 36.50
C ALA A 292 -17.41 11.48 37.12
N ARG A 293 -17.77 12.76 37.31
CA ARG A 293 -16.81 13.81 37.70
C ARG A 293 -17.00 14.36 39.10
N GLN A 294 -18.21 14.26 39.64
CA GLN A 294 -18.59 14.76 40.97
C GLN A 294 -17.98 16.14 41.27
N PRO A 295 -18.25 17.17 40.45
CA PRO A 295 -17.60 18.48 40.56
C PRO A 295 -18.04 19.30 41.78
N GLN A 296 -18.89 18.74 42.67
CA GLN A 296 -19.55 19.45 43.78
C GLN A 296 -18.59 20.14 44.77
N ASN A 297 -17.30 19.78 44.75
CA ASN A 297 -16.28 20.39 45.61
C ASN A 297 -15.55 21.59 44.96
N ASP A 298 -15.89 21.97 43.73
CA ASP A 298 -15.17 22.97 42.94
C ASP A 298 -16.14 23.91 42.21
N SER A 299 -16.46 25.03 42.84
CA SER A 299 -17.55 25.96 42.48
C SER A 299 -17.27 26.83 41.24
N SER A 300 -16.45 26.38 40.29
CA SER A 300 -16.04 27.18 39.13
C SER A 300 -16.09 26.45 37.79
N LEU A 301 -16.76 25.29 37.73
CA LEU A 301 -17.03 24.61 36.47
C LEU A 301 -18.03 25.41 35.62
N ILE A 302 -17.60 25.81 34.43
CA ILE A 302 -18.46 26.42 33.41
C ILE A 302 -18.95 25.34 32.45
N HIS A 303 -20.25 25.31 32.18
CA HIS A 303 -20.84 24.47 31.15
C HIS A 303 -21.33 25.32 29.99
N HIS A 304 -20.68 25.17 28.84
CA HIS A 304 -20.97 25.91 27.62
C HIS A 304 -21.73 25.07 26.59
N SER A 305 -22.87 25.56 26.14
CA SER A 305 -23.67 24.93 25.08
C SER A 305 -24.04 25.91 23.98
N ASP A 306 -24.41 25.37 22.81
CA ASP A 306 -25.09 26.18 21.79
C ASP A 306 -26.53 26.53 22.24
N ARG A 307 -27.18 27.48 21.56
CA ARG A 307 -28.52 28.00 21.84
C ARG A 307 -29.66 27.06 21.42
N GLY A 308 -29.41 25.76 21.33
CA GLY A 308 -30.44 24.77 21.05
C GLY A 308 -31.56 24.86 22.10
N SER A 309 -32.82 24.73 21.68
CA SER A 309 -33.97 24.87 22.58
C SER A 309 -33.95 23.86 23.75
N GLN A 310 -33.27 22.73 23.58
CA GLN A 310 -33.04 21.72 24.61
C GLN A 310 -32.14 22.25 25.74
N TYR A 311 -31.03 22.93 25.39
CA TYR A 311 -30.06 23.48 26.34
C TYR A 311 -30.58 24.74 27.04
N LEU A 312 -31.49 25.49 26.41
CA LEU A 312 -32.15 26.66 26.98
C LEU A 312 -33.39 26.34 27.82
N SER A 313 -33.75 25.07 27.96
CA SER A 313 -34.93 24.69 28.73
C SER A 313 -34.75 24.93 30.23
N ILE A 314 -35.87 25.21 30.92
CA ILE A 314 -35.91 25.47 32.36
C ILE A 314 -35.29 24.29 33.13
N ARG A 315 -35.73 23.06 32.83
CA ARG A 315 -35.21 21.84 33.49
C ARG A 315 -33.69 21.68 33.33
N TYR A 316 -33.13 22.03 32.18
CA TYR A 316 -31.68 21.96 31.95
C TYR A 316 -30.93 22.98 32.81
N SER A 317 -31.43 24.22 32.82
CA SER A 317 -30.84 25.32 33.58
C SER A 317 -30.94 25.10 35.10
N GLU A 318 -32.08 24.62 35.59
CA GLU A 318 -32.29 24.24 37.00
C GLU A 318 -31.32 23.16 37.42
N ARG A 319 -31.18 22.10 36.61
CA ARG A 319 -30.29 20.99 36.95
C ARG A 319 -28.81 21.39 37.01
N LEU A 320 -28.38 22.30 36.13
CA LEU A 320 -27.03 22.88 36.18
C LEU A 320 -26.83 23.70 37.47
N ALA A 321 -27.81 24.50 37.87
CA ALA A 321 -27.76 25.26 39.12
C ALA A 321 -27.69 24.34 40.35
N GLU A 322 -28.48 23.27 40.39
CA GLU A 322 -28.44 22.25 41.44
C GLU A 322 -27.08 21.53 41.53
N ALA A 323 -26.39 21.38 40.40
CA ALA A 323 -25.05 20.79 40.34
C ALA A 323 -23.93 21.77 40.73
N GLY A 324 -24.25 23.05 40.97
CA GLY A 324 -23.24 24.10 41.17
C GLY A 324 -22.43 24.42 39.92
N VAL A 325 -22.99 24.19 38.73
CA VAL A 325 -22.33 24.41 37.44
C VAL A 325 -22.82 25.71 36.82
N GLU A 326 -21.89 26.59 36.43
CA GLU A 326 -22.24 27.86 35.81
C GLU A 326 -22.60 27.68 34.33
N PRO A 327 -23.85 27.99 33.90
CA PRO A 327 -24.20 27.94 32.49
C PRO A 327 -23.55 29.09 31.71
N SER A 328 -23.03 28.77 30.53
CA SER A 328 -22.60 29.70 29.51
C SER A 328 -23.24 29.32 28.18
N VAL A 329 -23.65 30.29 27.37
CA VAL A 329 -24.30 30.02 26.09
C VAL A 329 -23.70 30.93 25.02
N GLY A 330 -23.42 30.39 23.84
CA GLY A 330 -22.91 31.15 22.70
C GLY A 330 -23.82 32.29 22.22
N SER A 331 -23.24 33.23 21.48
CA SER A 331 -23.98 34.34 20.84
C SER A 331 -24.84 33.83 19.67
N LYS A 332 -25.93 34.53 19.34
CA LYS A 332 -26.91 34.05 18.34
C LYS A 332 -26.28 33.99 16.94
N GLY A 333 -26.15 32.79 16.40
CA GLY A 333 -25.84 32.57 14.97
C GLY A 333 -24.35 32.55 14.61
N ASP A 334 -23.45 32.39 15.59
CA ASP A 334 -22.02 32.21 15.32
C ASP A 334 -21.56 30.77 15.59
N SER A 335 -21.20 30.06 14.50
CA SER A 335 -20.67 28.68 14.55
C SER A 335 -19.34 28.58 15.31
N TYR A 336 -18.65 29.71 15.52
CA TYR A 336 -17.36 29.70 16.21
C TYR A 336 -17.50 29.57 17.73
N ASP A 337 -18.69 29.78 18.30
CA ASP A 337 -18.89 29.80 19.76
C ASP A 337 -18.94 28.39 20.37
N ASN A 338 -19.12 27.33 19.57
CA ASN A 338 -19.03 25.93 20.02
C ASN A 338 -18.08 25.05 19.17
N ALA A 339 -17.05 25.66 18.59
CA ALA A 339 -16.17 25.01 17.60
C ALA A 339 -15.47 23.74 18.13
N LEU A 340 -15.21 23.64 19.44
CA LEU A 340 -14.62 22.42 20.02
C LEU A 340 -15.61 21.25 19.98
N ALA A 341 -16.86 21.46 20.38
CA ALA A 341 -17.88 20.41 20.33
C ALA A 341 -18.21 20.03 18.88
N GLU A 342 -18.32 21.01 17.98
CA GLU A 342 -18.45 20.76 16.53
C GLU A 342 -17.29 19.91 15.99
N THR A 343 -16.07 20.17 16.49
CA THR A 343 -14.91 19.34 16.15
C THR A 343 -15.09 17.93 16.68
N ILE A 344 -15.56 17.69 17.89
CA ILE A 344 -15.79 16.31 18.35
C ILE A 344 -16.87 15.63 17.51
N ASN A 345 -17.97 16.32 17.22
CA ASN A 345 -19.05 15.82 16.35
C ASN A 345 -18.55 15.46 14.95
N GLY A 346 -17.72 16.31 14.34
CA GLY A 346 -17.10 16.03 13.05
C GLY A 346 -16.10 14.86 13.08
N LEU A 347 -15.40 14.62 14.20
CA LEU A 347 -14.55 13.43 14.36
C LEU A 347 -15.41 12.18 14.45
N TYR A 348 -16.41 12.19 15.34
CA TYR A 348 -17.34 11.09 15.54
C TYR A 348 -18.01 10.67 14.22
N LYS A 349 -18.54 11.64 13.47
CA LYS A 349 -19.15 11.38 12.16
C LYS A 349 -18.17 10.78 11.15
N ALA A 350 -16.98 11.34 11.02
CA ALA A 350 -16.00 10.88 10.03
C ALA A 350 -15.40 9.51 10.39
N GLU A 351 -15.10 9.29 11.66
CA GLU A 351 -14.33 8.13 12.13
C GLU A 351 -15.20 6.91 12.41
N LEU A 352 -16.43 7.12 12.88
CA LEU A 352 -17.38 6.07 13.21
C LEU A 352 -18.50 5.97 12.19
N ILE A 353 -19.33 7.03 12.09
CA ILE A 353 -20.63 6.95 11.42
C ILE A 353 -20.52 6.77 9.92
N HIS A 354 -19.79 7.65 9.22
CA HIS A 354 -19.68 7.61 7.77
C HIS A 354 -18.86 6.43 7.27
N ARG A 355 -17.99 5.88 8.13
CA ARG A 355 -17.11 4.77 7.78
C ARG A 355 -17.81 3.41 7.89
N ARG A 356 -18.72 3.24 8.87
CA ARG A 356 -19.53 2.03 9.03
C ARG A 356 -20.87 2.27 8.32
N ALA A 357 -20.98 1.90 7.05
CA ALA A 357 -22.08 2.30 6.15
C ALA A 357 -23.48 1.69 6.46
N SER A 358 -23.64 0.90 7.52
CA SER A 358 -24.86 0.12 7.79
C SER A 358 -25.32 0.18 9.25
N TRP A 359 -26.00 1.25 9.61
CA TRP A 359 -26.66 1.39 10.91
C TRP A 359 -28.11 0.91 10.84
N LYS A 360 -28.34 -0.35 11.25
CA LYS A 360 -29.67 -0.98 11.20
C LYS A 360 -30.56 -0.61 12.39
N THR A 361 -29.96 -0.40 13.56
CA THR A 361 -30.67 -0.27 14.84
C THR A 361 -30.02 0.81 15.71
N ARG A 362 -30.82 1.44 16.58
CA ARG A 362 -30.31 2.36 17.61
C ARG A 362 -29.23 1.71 18.48
N GLU A 363 -29.44 0.48 18.89
CA GLU A 363 -28.59 -0.27 19.80
C GLU A 363 -27.19 -0.49 19.20
N ALA A 364 -27.12 -0.76 17.89
CA ALA A 364 -25.86 -0.84 17.16
C ALA A 364 -25.08 0.49 17.15
N VAL A 365 -25.78 1.63 16.99
CA VAL A 365 -25.14 2.95 17.08
C VAL A 365 -24.69 3.22 18.52
N GLU A 366 -25.51 2.91 19.51
CA GLU A 366 -25.21 3.09 20.93
C GLU A 366 -23.96 2.30 21.36
N ILE A 367 -23.87 1.02 21.03
CA ILE A 367 -22.68 0.19 21.30
C ILE A 367 -21.45 0.74 20.59
N ALA A 368 -21.59 1.11 19.32
CA ALA A 368 -20.46 1.64 18.55
C ALA A 368 -19.99 3.01 19.07
N THR A 369 -20.90 3.85 19.56
CA THR A 369 -20.56 5.11 20.23
C THR A 369 -19.83 4.84 21.54
N LEU A 370 -20.28 3.87 22.35
CA LEU A 370 -19.59 3.45 23.56
C LEU A 370 -18.14 3.02 23.24
N GLU A 371 -17.96 2.12 22.26
CA GLU A 371 -16.63 1.67 21.81
C GLU A 371 -15.76 2.85 21.36
N TRP A 372 -16.33 3.75 20.55
CA TRP A 372 -15.61 4.90 20.03
C TRP A 372 -15.24 5.90 21.13
N VAL A 373 -16.12 6.19 22.08
CA VAL A 373 -15.85 7.07 23.23
C VAL A 373 -14.76 6.45 24.13
N ALA A 374 -14.85 5.16 24.43
CA ALA A 374 -13.85 4.46 25.22
C ALA A 374 -12.47 4.49 24.54
N TRP A 375 -12.41 4.23 23.23
CA TRP A 375 -11.18 4.36 22.44
C TRP A 375 -10.70 5.81 22.36
N PHE A 376 -11.60 6.77 22.15
CA PHE A 376 -11.30 8.19 22.04
C PHE A 376 -10.61 8.69 23.32
N ASN A 377 -11.15 8.34 24.48
CA ASN A 377 -10.63 8.79 25.75
C ASN A 377 -9.30 8.11 26.13
N ASN A 378 -9.15 6.81 25.85
CA ASN A 378 -8.04 6.02 26.41
C ASN A 378 -6.90 5.72 25.42
N HIS A 379 -7.14 5.80 24.12
CA HIS A 379 -6.17 5.36 23.10
C HIS A 379 -5.91 6.41 22.02
N ARG A 380 -6.88 7.29 21.74
CA ARG A 380 -6.77 8.22 20.62
C ARG A 380 -5.73 9.30 20.86
N LEU A 381 -4.71 9.34 20.01
CA LEU A 381 -3.72 10.41 20.00
C LEU A 381 -4.31 11.70 19.44
N LEU A 382 -4.21 12.77 20.23
CA LEU A 382 -4.68 14.11 19.87
C LEU A 382 -3.48 15.08 19.80
N ALA A 383 -3.26 15.65 18.62
CA ALA A 383 -2.18 16.62 18.40
C ALA A 383 -2.20 17.82 19.37
N PRO A 384 -3.37 18.41 19.71
CA PRO A 384 -3.41 19.61 20.55
C PRO A 384 -2.97 19.41 22.01
N ILE A 385 -2.95 18.17 22.49
CA ILE A 385 -2.47 17.80 23.83
C ILE A 385 -1.13 17.05 23.76
N GLY A 386 -0.40 17.17 22.65
CA GLY A 386 0.94 16.57 22.51
C GLY A 386 0.97 15.13 22.00
N TYR A 387 -0.08 14.68 21.31
CA TYR A 387 -0.20 13.29 20.80
C TYR A 387 -0.17 12.23 21.91
N ILE A 388 -0.92 12.49 22.98
CA ILE A 388 -1.26 11.53 24.02
C ILE A 388 -2.79 11.35 24.07
N PRO A 389 -3.30 10.25 24.66
CA PRO A 389 -4.72 10.08 24.91
C PRO A 389 -5.28 11.11 25.92
N PRO A 390 -6.56 11.52 25.78
CA PRO A 390 -7.21 12.41 26.75
C PRO A 390 -7.10 11.97 28.22
N ALA A 391 -7.33 10.69 28.50
CA ALA A 391 -7.23 10.15 29.85
C ALA A 391 -5.79 10.24 30.41
N GLU A 392 -4.78 10.05 29.56
CA GLU A 392 -3.37 10.19 29.95
C GLU A 392 -2.99 11.64 30.22
N ALA A 393 -3.43 12.58 29.38
CA ALA A 393 -3.21 14.01 29.59
C ALA A 393 -3.79 14.48 30.93
N GLU A 394 -5.01 14.04 31.24
CA GLU A 394 -5.66 14.35 32.51
C GLU A 394 -4.96 13.68 33.70
N ALA A 395 -4.58 12.41 33.60
CA ALA A 395 -3.84 11.72 34.65
C ALA A 395 -2.48 12.38 34.93
N ASN A 396 -1.81 12.91 33.91
CA ASN A 396 -0.56 13.66 34.07
C ASN A 396 -0.77 14.94 34.87
N TYR A 397 -1.86 15.67 34.64
CA TYR A 397 -2.21 16.86 35.42
C TYR A 397 -2.36 16.53 36.92
N TYR A 398 -3.17 15.51 37.25
CA TYR A 398 -3.37 15.15 38.66
C TYR A 398 -2.10 14.61 39.32
N ARG A 399 -1.24 13.92 38.57
CA ARG A 399 0.07 13.50 39.08
C ARG A 399 0.95 14.72 39.42
N GLN A 400 1.03 15.70 38.52
CA GLN A 400 1.79 16.93 38.76
C GLN A 400 1.24 17.74 39.93
N LEU A 401 -0.09 17.79 40.09
CA LEU A 401 -0.74 18.46 41.21
C LEU A 401 -0.38 17.79 42.54
N ALA A 402 -0.41 16.45 42.59
CA ALA A 402 -0.03 15.69 43.77
C ALA A 402 1.46 15.83 44.11
N GLU A 403 2.34 15.79 43.12
CA GLU A 403 3.79 16.02 43.29
C GLU A 403 4.07 17.42 43.83
N SER A 404 3.39 18.44 43.30
CA SER A 404 3.51 19.83 43.76
C SER A 404 3.05 19.96 45.21
N ALA A 405 1.94 19.32 45.59
CA ALA A 405 1.42 19.33 46.95
C ALA A 405 2.29 18.57 47.96
N MET A 406 3.12 17.60 47.52
CA MET A 406 4.09 16.91 48.37
C MET A 406 5.43 17.65 48.50
N SER A 407 5.70 18.60 47.60
CA SER A 407 6.95 19.39 47.58
C SER A 407 6.87 20.70 48.37
N VAL A 408 5.69 21.05 48.88
CA VAL A 408 5.40 22.18 49.76
C VAL A 408 5.17 21.62 51.16
#